data_AF-A0A1M6D6G4-F1
#
_entry.id   AF-A0A1M6D6G4-F1
#
_cell.length_a   1.000
_cell.length_b   1.000
_cell.length_c   1.000
_cell.angle_alpha   90.00
_cell.angle_beta   90.00
_cell.angle_gamma   90.00
#
_symmetry.space_group_name_H-M   'P 1'
#
loop_
_entity.id
_entity.type
_entity.pdbx_description
1 polymer ?
#
loop_
_entity_poly.entity_id
_entity_poly.type
_entity_poly.pdbx_seq_one_letter_code
_entity_poly.pdbx_strand_id
1 'polypeptide(L)'
;MEEQKSQARSIINIGTSLMVVILIGLAFAVIAALAISSSHNNYSLSEKQKAHTDEYYAASNEAYEKIAASEWANQEFSVSINDTQDLSVKVSGGEIVVWEVINNSSWEADSTQPVITLDDWN
;
A
#
# COMPACT_ATOMS: atom_id res chain seq x y z
N MET A 1 25.06 58.46 33.75
CA MET A 1 25.21 57.07 34.23
C MET A 1 24.25 56.20 33.41
N GLU A 2 24.65 55.84 32.19
CA GLU A 2 23.83 55.10 31.22
C GLU A 2 24.60 53.86 30.74
N GLU A 3 24.74 52.82 31.57
CA GLU A 3 25.44 51.59 31.13
C GLU A 3 24.82 50.29 31.66
N GLN A 4 23.49 50.22 31.85
CA GLN A 4 22.84 48.97 32.27
C GLN A 4 21.58 48.57 31.48
N LYS A 5 21.46 48.94 30.20
CA LYS A 5 20.30 48.54 29.36
C LYS A 5 20.62 47.61 28.18
N SER A 6 21.90 47.38 27.89
CA SER A 6 22.35 46.60 26.72
C SER A 6 22.50 45.09 27.00
N GLN A 7 22.87 44.68 28.21
CA GLN A 7 23.13 43.25 28.49
C GLN A 7 21.87 42.36 28.61
N ALA A 8 20.74 42.88 29.10
CA ALA A 8 19.53 42.07 29.29
C ALA A 8 18.92 41.57 27.97
N ARG A 9 19.13 42.29 26.86
CA ARG A 9 18.63 41.90 25.53
C ARG A 9 19.41 40.74 24.90
N SER A 10 20.67 40.56 25.29
CA SER A 10 21.54 39.48 24.79
C SER A 10 21.21 38.13 25.44
N ILE A 11 20.89 38.13 26.74
CA ILE A 11 20.56 36.91 27.51
C ILE A 11 19.22 36.31 27.06
N ILE A 12 18.23 37.15 26.75
CA ILE A 12 16.90 36.70 26.27
C ILE A 12 17.00 36.04 24.87
N ASN A 13 17.85 36.58 23.98
CA ASN A 13 18.06 36.02 22.63
C ASN A 13 18.79 34.66 22.64
N ILE A 14 19.63 34.39 23.65
CA ILE A 14 20.30 33.10 23.83
C ILE A 14 19.31 31.99 24.19
N GLY A 15 18.35 32.28 25.08
CA GLY A 15 17.35 31.31 25.52
C GLY A 15 16.36 30.92 24.41
N THR A 16 15.89 31.90 23.64
CA THR A 16 14.98 31.65 22.50
C THR A 16 15.68 30.92 21.36
N SER A 17 16.96 31.23 21.09
CA SER A 17 17.75 30.51 20.07
C SER A 17 17.96 29.04 20.46
N LEU A 18 18.32 28.77 21.73
CA LEU A 18 18.47 27.39 22.22
C LEU A 18 17.16 26.60 22.18
N MET A 19 16.04 27.24 22.52
CA MET A 19 14.71 26.63 22.43
C MET A 19 14.35 26.24 20.99
N VAL A 20 14.61 27.12 20.01
CA VAL A 20 14.36 26.83 18.59
C VAL A 20 15.23 25.68 18.09
N VAL A 21 16.52 25.62 18.48
CA VAL A 21 17.42 24.51 18.10
C VAL A 21 16.92 23.17 18.63
N ILE A 22 16.47 23.12 19.90
CA ILE A 22 15.91 21.89 20.50
C ILE A 22 14.62 21.47 19.79
N LEU A 23 13.72 22.42 19.49
CA LEU A 23 12.48 22.12 18.77
C LEU A 23 12.74 21.59 17.36
N ILE A 24 13.69 22.20 16.63
CA ILE A 24 14.09 21.73 15.30
C ILE A 24 14.72 20.33 15.40
N GLY A 25 15.57 20.07 16.40
CA GLY A 25 16.15 18.75 16.63
C GLY A 25 15.11 17.68 16.91
N LEU A 26 14.11 17.98 17.76
CA LEU A 26 12.98 17.09 18.03
C LEU A 26 12.11 16.89 16.79
N ALA A 27 11.84 17.94 16.02
CA ALA A 27 11.08 17.85 14.77
C ALA A 27 11.78 16.93 13.76
N PHE A 28 13.10 17.05 13.59
CA PHE A 28 13.87 16.16 12.72
C PHE A 28 13.85 14.71 13.20
N ALA A 29 13.93 14.48 14.52
CA ALA A 29 13.84 13.13 15.07
C ALA A 29 12.46 12.49 14.77
N VAL A 30 11.37 13.25 14.91
CA VAL A 30 10.02 12.77 14.58
C VAL A 30 9.86 12.52 13.09
N ILE A 31 10.32 13.44 12.23
CA ILE A 31 10.27 13.27 10.77
C ILE A 31 11.06 12.03 10.33
N ALA A 32 12.24 11.80 10.91
CA ALA A 32 13.04 10.61 10.62
C ALA A 32 12.32 9.32 11.04
N ALA A 33 11.71 9.30 12.23
CA ALA A 33 10.95 8.14 12.69
C ALA A 33 9.75 7.82 11.78
N LEU A 34 9.00 8.84 11.36
CA LEU A 34 7.89 8.70 10.42
C LEU A 34 8.38 8.25 9.03
N ALA A 35 9.50 8.79 8.55
CA ALA A 35 10.08 8.39 7.27
C ALA A 35 10.47 6.90 7.27
N ILE A 36 11.10 6.40 8.33
CA ILE A 36 11.46 4.98 8.47
C ILE A 36 10.21 4.10 8.55
N SER A 37 9.23 4.47 9.37
CA SER A 37 7.97 3.73 9.50
C SER A 37 7.21 3.66 8.17
N SER A 38 7.14 4.79 7.46
CA SER A 38 6.50 4.88 6.14
C SER A 38 7.23 4.05 5.08
N SER A 39 8.57 4.08 5.08
CA SER A 39 9.40 3.31 4.13
C SER A 39 9.22 1.82 4.33
N HIS A 40 9.24 1.35 5.58
CA HIS A 40 9.01 -0.07 5.89
C HIS A 40 7.61 -0.53 5.47
N ASN A 41 6.57 0.25 5.81
CA ASN A 41 5.21 -0.06 5.41
C ASN A 41 5.06 -0.07 3.87
N ASN A 42 5.59 0.95 3.20
CA ASN A 42 5.53 1.10 1.75
C ASN A 42 6.32 0.01 1.03
N TYR A 43 7.47 -0.41 1.57
CA TYR A 43 8.26 -1.51 1.05
C TYR A 43 7.49 -2.83 1.12
N SER A 44 6.89 -3.15 2.28
CA SER A 44 6.10 -4.38 2.44
C SER A 44 4.89 -4.43 1.50
N LEU A 45 4.26 -3.28 1.23
CA LEU A 45 3.15 -3.18 0.28
C LEU A 45 3.65 -3.37 -1.16
N SER A 46 4.74 -2.71 -1.53
CA SER A 46 5.35 -2.83 -2.86
C SER A 46 5.81 -4.26 -3.14
N GLU A 47 6.32 -4.97 -2.14
CA GLU A 47 6.73 -6.36 -2.24
C GLU A 47 5.52 -7.28 -2.50
N LYS A 48 4.43 -7.10 -1.74
CA LYS A 48 3.17 -7.85 -1.95
C LYS A 48 2.58 -7.60 -3.34
N GLN A 49 2.58 -6.35 -3.80
CA GLN A 49 2.10 -6.01 -5.15
C GLN A 49 2.96 -6.64 -6.24
N LYS A 50 4.28 -6.68 -6.05
CA LYS A 50 5.18 -7.35 -6.98
C LYS A 50 4.89 -8.86 -7.03
N ALA A 51 4.79 -9.51 -5.88
CA ALA A 51 4.47 -10.93 -5.80
C ALA A 51 3.14 -11.25 -6.50
N HIS A 52 2.09 -10.47 -6.21
CA HIS A 52 0.78 -10.61 -6.86
C HIS A 52 0.85 -10.44 -8.39
N THR A 53 1.67 -9.48 -8.85
CA THR A 53 1.88 -9.24 -10.29
C THR A 53 2.59 -10.44 -10.93
N ASP A 54 3.63 -10.97 -10.29
CA ASP A 54 4.39 -12.13 -10.76
C ASP A 54 3.50 -13.39 -10.84
N GLU A 55 2.68 -13.63 -9.81
CA GLU A 55 1.68 -14.71 -9.75
C GLU A 55 0.64 -14.60 -10.87
N TYR A 56 0.10 -13.39 -11.09
CA TYR A 56 -0.86 -13.14 -12.16
C TYR A 56 -0.27 -13.45 -13.54
N TYR A 57 0.96 -13.00 -13.81
CA TYR A 57 1.60 -13.27 -15.09
C TYR A 57 1.95 -14.75 -15.27
N ALA A 58 2.29 -15.48 -14.20
CA ALA A 58 2.48 -16.92 -14.27
C ALA A 58 1.19 -17.64 -14.69
N ALA A 59 0.07 -17.33 -14.03
CA ALA A 59 -1.24 -17.90 -14.37
C ALA A 59 -1.71 -17.50 -15.77
N SER A 60 -1.47 -16.24 -16.17
CA SER A 60 -1.73 -15.75 -17.52
C SER A 60 -0.95 -16.54 -18.57
N ASN A 61 0.33 -16.79 -18.35
CA ASN A 61 1.17 -17.52 -19.29
C ASN A 61 0.71 -18.98 -19.41
N GLU A 62 0.39 -19.63 -18.28
CA GLU A 62 -0.18 -20.98 -18.28
C GLU A 62 -1.51 -21.04 -19.05
N ALA A 63 -2.37 -20.03 -18.90
CA ALA A 63 -3.61 -19.96 -19.67
C ALA A 63 -3.35 -19.86 -21.17
N TYR A 64 -2.40 -19.02 -21.59
CA TYR A 64 -2.02 -18.93 -23.01
C TYR A 64 -1.43 -20.23 -23.54
N GLU A 65 -0.61 -20.94 -22.76
CA GLU A 65 -0.08 -22.25 -23.14
C GLU A 65 -1.19 -23.28 -23.35
N LYS A 66 -2.20 -23.30 -22.47
CA LYS A 66 -3.39 -24.16 -22.64
C LYS A 66 -4.22 -23.80 -23.88
N ILE A 67 -4.39 -22.51 -24.14
CA ILE A 67 -5.08 -22.03 -25.35
C ILE A 67 -4.33 -22.46 -26.61
N ALA A 68 -3.01 -22.23 -26.64
CA ALA A 68 -2.17 -22.59 -27.76
C ALA A 68 -2.14 -24.12 -27.99
N ALA A 69 -2.03 -24.91 -26.93
CA ALA A 69 -2.05 -26.37 -27.00
C ALA A 69 -3.40 -26.93 -27.50
N SER A 70 -4.50 -26.23 -27.22
CA SER A 70 -5.83 -26.56 -27.73
C SER A 70 -6.13 -26.03 -29.13
N GLU A 71 -5.15 -25.41 -29.81
CA GLU A 71 -5.31 -24.74 -31.11
C GLU A 71 -6.47 -23.73 -31.14
N TRP A 72 -6.65 -22.95 -30.05
CA TRP A 72 -7.74 -21.98 -29.93
C TRP A 72 -9.15 -22.60 -30.05
N ALA A 73 -9.29 -23.87 -29.70
CA ALA A 73 -10.59 -24.53 -29.63
C ALA A 73 -11.50 -23.87 -28.58
N ASN A 74 -12.81 -24.08 -28.74
CA ASN A 74 -13.79 -23.60 -27.78
C ASN A 74 -13.60 -24.32 -26.45
N GLN A 75 -13.22 -23.58 -25.40
CA GLN A 75 -12.98 -24.13 -24.08
C GLN A 75 -13.22 -23.10 -22.98
N GLU A 76 -13.49 -23.60 -21.78
CA GLU A 76 -13.67 -22.80 -20.57
C GLU A 76 -12.90 -23.49 -19.45
N PHE A 77 -11.98 -22.76 -18.83
CA PHE A 77 -11.14 -23.29 -17.77
C PHE A 77 -10.70 -22.17 -16.82
N SER A 78 -10.18 -22.58 -15.66
CA SER A 78 -9.64 -21.65 -14.68
C SER A 78 -8.20 -22.04 -14.32
N VAL A 79 -7.37 -21.03 -14.05
CA VAL A 79 -5.97 -21.18 -13.61
C VAL A 79 -5.81 -20.44 -12.30
N SER A 80 -5.30 -21.10 -11.27
CA SER A 80 -5.10 -20.46 -9.97
C SER A 80 -3.95 -19.47 -10.03
N ILE A 81 -4.22 -18.23 -9.60
CA ILE A 81 -3.21 -17.18 -9.43
C ILE A 81 -2.56 -17.35 -8.06
N ASN A 82 -3.39 -17.51 -7.03
CA ASN A 82 -2.99 -17.76 -5.64
C ASN A 82 -4.13 -18.48 -4.90
N ASP A 83 -3.96 -18.70 -3.59
CA ASP A 83 -4.93 -19.41 -2.75
C ASP A 83 -6.33 -18.75 -2.68
N THR A 84 -6.45 -17.50 -3.13
CA THR A 84 -7.68 -16.69 -3.02
C THR A 84 -8.23 -16.20 -4.36
N GLN A 85 -7.54 -16.47 -5.46
CA GLN A 85 -7.88 -15.91 -6.76
C GLN A 85 -7.60 -16.90 -7.89
N ASP A 86 -8.57 -17.04 -8.78
CA ASP A 86 -8.44 -17.82 -10.00
C ASP A 86 -8.67 -16.92 -11.23
N LEU A 87 -7.87 -17.12 -12.27
CA LEU A 87 -8.08 -16.56 -13.60
C LEU A 87 -9.05 -17.44 -14.39
N SER A 88 -10.24 -16.94 -14.68
CA SER A 88 -11.24 -17.60 -15.53
C SER A 88 -11.04 -17.19 -16.99
N VAL A 89 -10.89 -18.20 -17.86
CA VAL A 89 -10.61 -18.00 -19.28
C VAL A 89 -11.61 -18.78 -20.12
N LYS A 90 -12.21 -18.09 -21.09
CA LYS A 90 -13.12 -18.68 -22.08
C LYS A 90 -12.68 -18.32 -23.47
N VAL A 91 -12.48 -19.34 -24.30
CA VAL A 91 -12.20 -19.20 -25.73
C VAL A 91 -13.42 -19.65 -26.52
N SER A 92 -13.83 -18.85 -27.49
CA SER A 92 -14.89 -19.19 -28.44
C SER A 92 -14.59 -18.62 -29.80
N GLY A 93 -14.80 -19.38 -30.88
CA GLY A 93 -14.64 -18.86 -32.24
C GLY A 93 -13.20 -18.47 -32.60
N GLY A 94 -12.20 -19.00 -31.89
CA GLY A 94 -10.80 -18.64 -32.08
C GLY A 94 -10.38 -17.33 -31.40
N GLU A 95 -11.21 -16.78 -30.51
CA GLU A 95 -10.89 -15.58 -29.72
C GLU A 95 -11.15 -15.81 -28.22
N ILE A 96 -10.43 -15.05 -27.39
CA ILE A 96 -10.65 -15.02 -25.94
C ILE A 96 -11.88 -14.14 -25.68
N VAL A 97 -12.95 -14.73 -25.18
CA VAL A 97 -14.22 -14.06 -24.85
C VAL A 97 -14.27 -13.61 -23.40
N VAL A 98 -13.65 -14.39 -22.50
CA VAL A 98 -13.60 -14.08 -21.06
C VAL A 98 -12.17 -14.19 -20.58
N TRP A 99 -11.75 -13.16 -19.86
CA TRP A 99 -10.47 -13.09 -19.15
C TRP A 99 -10.69 -12.30 -17.87
N GLU A 100 -11.11 -12.99 -16.82
CA GLU A 100 -11.55 -12.36 -15.57
C GLU A 100 -10.88 -13.02 -14.37
N VAL A 101 -10.42 -12.21 -13.42
CA VAL A 101 -9.91 -12.69 -12.14
C VAL A 101 -11.07 -12.80 -11.16
N ILE A 102 -11.36 -14.02 -10.72
CA ILE A 102 -12.41 -14.33 -9.74
C ILE A 102 -11.74 -14.48 -8.38
N ASN A 103 -12.21 -13.69 -7.41
CA ASN A 103 -11.80 -13.84 -6.02
C ASN A 103 -12.67 -14.91 -5.36
N ASN A 104 -12.05 -15.98 -4.87
CA ASN A 104 -12.70 -17.12 -4.23
C ASN A 104 -12.55 -17.11 -2.69
N SER A 105 -12.00 -16.03 -2.11
CA SER A 105 -11.90 -15.87 -0.67
C SER A 105 -13.26 -15.66 -0.01
N SER A 106 -13.45 -16.26 1.16
CA SER A 106 -14.56 -15.95 2.06
C SER A 106 -14.31 -14.57 2.65
N TRP A 107 -15.05 -13.56 2.21
CA TRP A 107 -15.00 -12.23 2.81
C TRP A 107 -15.45 -12.31 4.27
N GLU A 108 -14.55 -11.97 5.20
CA GLU A 108 -14.90 -11.73 6.59
C GLU A 108 -14.74 -10.23 6.90
N ALA A 109 -15.77 -9.64 7.51
CA ALA A 109 -15.70 -8.26 7.94
C ALA A 109 -14.63 -8.12 9.03
N ASP A 110 -13.65 -7.25 8.79
CA ASP A 110 -12.64 -6.92 9.78
C ASP A 110 -13.31 -6.24 10.98
N SER A 111 -13.49 -7.02 12.05
CA SER A 111 -14.19 -6.61 13.27
C SER A 111 -13.41 -5.57 14.09
N THR A 112 -12.19 -5.21 13.66
CA THR A 112 -11.40 -4.14 14.28
C THR A 112 -11.71 -2.76 13.70
N GLN A 113 -12.44 -2.69 12.58
CA GLN A 113 -12.83 -1.41 11.99
C GLN A 113 -13.95 -0.77 12.81
N PRO A 114 -13.85 0.53 13.14
CA PRO A 114 -14.92 1.23 13.84
C PRO A 114 -16.17 1.26 12.95
N VAL A 115 -17.23 0.63 13.42
CA VAL A 115 -18.55 0.71 12.78
C VAL A 115 -19.13 2.07 13.12
N ILE A 116 -19.18 2.97 12.13
CA ILE A 116 -19.95 4.21 12.28
C ILE A 116 -21.42 3.81 12.30
N THR A 117 -22.04 3.92 13.47
CA THR A 117 -23.48 3.75 13.62
C THR A 117 -24.15 5.08 13.36
N LEU A 118 -25.38 5.07 12.82
CA LEU A 118 -26.15 6.30 12.59
C LEU A 118 -26.46 7.05 13.90
N ASP A 119 -26.30 6.38 15.04
CA ASP A 119 -26.45 6.93 16.38
C ASP A 119 -25.24 7.78 16.82
N ASP A 120 -24.10 7.70 16.14
CA ASP A 120 -22.90 8.49 16.44
C ASP A 120 -23.00 9.95 15.96
N TRP A 121 -24.12 10.33 15.34
CA TRP A 121 -24.36 11.65 14.71
C TRP A 121 -25.43 12.50 15.41
N ASN A 122 -25.92 12.06 16.58
CA ASN A 122 -26.90 12.79 17.40
C ASN A 122 -26.40 13.02 18.83
#